data_AF-A0A1U7SMJ6-F1
#
_entry.id   AF-A0A1U7SMJ6-F1
#
_cell.length_a   1.000
_cell.length_b   1.000
_cell.length_c   1.000
_cell.angle_alpha   90.00
_cell.angle_beta   90.00
_cell.angle_gamma   90.00
#
_symmetry.space_group_name_H-M   'P 1'
#
loop_
_entity.id
_entity.type
_entity.pdbx_description
1 polymer ?
#
loop_
_entity_poly.entity_id
_entity_poly.type
_entity_poly.pdbx_seq_one_letter_code
_entity_poly.pdbx_strand_id
1 'polypeptide(L)'
;MDGECARLLPAVCAVLADARQLVSDDTCLEKMLDWFKALTEAESSLLLLQENPCLTELVTCVLKLEDPSPSIVSFILRLTGIFAASESCFQHLQQGEFLSSLFGEEGPINSSLWEDASVRSGWVEGVRSMVRHQSTIQFLCSSGAIDVIFMLQGDPSLFVASAVNRLLVHILTFSLQSETTSPLSMKYCSWPMCAQMIMAHIEESLKSSSVSRIKQALKLLTSVFGCCHDQWTEILWSRIAEPIESLLKEEPVQTGHSLVDLFLSMARSPVFGCPECSLWTSVTHALKFLNPAQAGPLALGVLKCQEWYDLLLWNSLFYTIGIWFCKSLKLLCCIKKKTFLLHLAAHVRLLQPKKGSRSPGAIGGDNSDDSVQRGRNRRSKGMHSSFSP
;
A
#
# COMPACT_ATOMS: atom_id res chain seq x y z
N MET A 1 37.60 -1.40 9.75
CA MET A 1 37.48 -1.76 8.33
C MET A 1 38.72 -2.56 7.93
N ASP A 2 38.69 -3.35 6.86
CA ASP A 2 39.97 -3.80 6.27
C ASP A 2 40.72 -2.57 5.68
N GLY A 3 42.02 -2.49 5.97
CA GLY A 3 42.88 -1.35 5.62
C GLY A 3 43.14 -1.22 4.12
N GLU A 4 42.76 -2.19 3.29
CA GLU A 4 42.74 -2.06 1.83
C GLU A 4 41.46 -1.39 1.31
N CYS A 5 40.28 -1.72 1.87
CA CYS A 5 39.03 -1.07 1.51
C CYS A 5 39.06 0.44 1.80
N ALA A 6 39.60 0.84 2.97
CA ALA A 6 39.71 2.25 3.36
C ALA A 6 40.53 3.07 2.37
N ARG A 7 41.63 2.50 1.84
CA ARG A 7 42.50 3.15 0.86
C ARG A 7 41.87 3.31 -0.53
N LEU A 8 40.88 2.49 -0.88
CA LEU A 8 40.15 2.59 -2.15
C LEU A 8 38.96 3.54 -2.08
N LEU A 9 38.42 3.78 -0.87
CA LEU A 9 37.17 4.52 -0.67
C LEU A 9 37.16 5.94 -1.29
N PRO A 10 38.23 6.77 -1.19
CA PRO A 10 38.24 8.08 -1.84
C PRO A 10 38.18 8.00 -3.37
N ALA A 11 38.80 6.99 -3.99
CA ALA A 11 38.76 6.79 -5.43
C ALA A 11 37.37 6.31 -5.89
N VAL A 12 36.70 5.47 -5.10
CA VAL A 12 35.31 5.06 -5.32
C VAL A 12 34.38 6.27 -5.24
N CYS A 13 34.51 7.11 -4.21
CA CYS A 13 33.75 8.35 -4.07
C CYS A 13 33.96 9.29 -5.27
N ALA A 14 35.20 9.47 -5.74
CA ALA A 14 35.50 10.30 -6.89
C ALA A 14 34.86 9.80 -8.20
N VAL A 15 34.73 8.48 -8.38
CA VAL A 15 34.03 7.87 -9.53
C VAL A 15 32.52 8.06 -9.42
N LEU A 16 31.92 7.86 -8.23
CA LEU A 16 30.49 8.06 -8.00
C LEU A 16 30.05 9.54 -8.13
N ALA A 17 30.98 10.49 -7.94
CA ALA A 17 30.76 11.92 -8.08
C ALA A 17 30.95 12.48 -9.50
N ASP A 18 31.58 11.74 -10.42
CA ASP A 18 31.82 12.19 -11.79
C ASP A 18 30.70 11.75 -12.74
N ALA A 19 29.74 12.63 -13.02
CA ALA A 19 28.58 12.38 -13.89
C ALA A 19 28.91 11.93 -15.33
N ARG A 20 30.19 11.97 -15.75
CA ARG A 20 30.66 11.43 -17.04
C ARG A 20 30.95 9.92 -16.99
N GLN A 21 30.98 9.32 -15.81
CA GLN A 21 31.23 7.90 -15.60
C GLN A 21 29.91 7.11 -15.71
N LEU A 22 29.84 6.18 -16.65
CA LEU A 22 28.74 5.19 -16.76
C LEU A 22 28.86 4.07 -15.71
N VAL A 23 29.36 4.38 -14.51
CA VAL A 23 29.96 3.41 -13.58
C VAL A 23 29.06 3.14 -12.38
N SER A 24 27.88 2.60 -12.66
CA SER A 24 27.10 1.83 -11.68
C SER A 24 26.08 0.91 -12.37
N ASP A 25 26.36 -0.39 -12.39
CA ASP A 25 25.31 -1.40 -12.28
C ASP A 25 24.68 -1.26 -10.88
N ASP A 26 23.35 -1.19 -10.79
CA ASP A 26 22.65 -1.08 -9.49
C ASP A 26 23.09 -2.21 -8.52
N THR A 27 23.41 -3.38 -9.05
CA THR A 27 23.96 -4.54 -8.30
C THR A 27 25.24 -4.20 -7.54
N CYS A 28 26.05 -3.26 -8.03
CA CYS A 28 27.26 -2.79 -7.35
C CYS A 28 26.94 -1.77 -6.25
N LEU A 29 25.95 -0.90 -6.46
CA LEU A 29 25.48 0.06 -5.44
C LEU A 29 24.82 -0.68 -4.26
N GLU A 30 23.98 -1.68 -4.53
CA GLU A 30 23.37 -2.53 -3.49
C GLU A 30 24.43 -3.23 -2.63
N LYS A 31 25.43 -3.87 -3.26
CA LYS A 31 26.54 -4.53 -2.54
C LYS A 31 27.34 -3.56 -1.70
N MET A 32 27.51 -2.31 -2.16
CA MET A 32 28.21 -1.28 -1.40
C MET A 32 27.38 -0.81 -0.20
N LEU A 33 26.06 -0.65 -0.35
CA LEU A 33 25.16 -0.37 0.77
C LEU A 33 25.13 -1.50 1.81
N ASP A 34 25.12 -2.77 1.37
CA ASP A 34 25.19 -3.93 2.27
C ASP A 34 26.53 -4.03 2.99
N TRP A 35 27.64 -3.69 2.33
CA TRP A 35 28.95 -3.57 2.97
C TRP A 35 28.98 -2.46 4.03
N PHE A 36 28.41 -1.28 3.73
CA PHE A 36 28.29 -0.19 4.71
C PHE A 36 27.43 -0.58 5.91
N LYS A 37 26.27 -1.25 5.71
CA LYS A 37 25.44 -1.76 6.82
C LYS A 37 26.26 -2.64 7.75
N ALA A 38 26.89 -3.69 7.21
CA ALA A 38 27.70 -4.63 7.99
C ALA A 38 28.86 -3.93 8.72
N LEU A 39 29.47 -2.91 8.11
CA LEU A 39 30.52 -2.11 8.74
C LEU A 39 29.98 -1.22 9.88
N THR A 40 28.81 -0.58 9.71
CA THR A 40 28.15 0.21 10.76
C THR A 40 27.54 -0.63 11.89
N GLU A 41 27.32 -1.92 11.67
CA GLU A 41 26.91 -2.89 12.71
C GLU A 41 28.11 -3.46 13.49
N ALA A 42 29.29 -3.54 12.86
CA ALA A 42 30.51 -4.07 13.47
C ALA A 42 31.39 -3.01 14.16
N GLU A 43 31.36 -1.75 13.69
CA GLU A 43 32.29 -0.69 14.09
C GLU A 43 31.57 0.63 14.37
N SER A 44 32.28 1.58 15.01
CA SER A 44 31.73 2.92 15.27
C SER A 44 31.53 3.68 13.96
N SER A 45 30.28 3.75 13.51
CA SER A 45 29.81 4.52 12.36
C SER A 45 30.25 6.00 12.38
N LEU A 46 30.50 6.59 13.56
CA LEU A 46 30.99 7.96 13.68
C LEU A 46 32.49 8.05 13.35
N LEU A 47 33.31 7.11 13.84
CA LEU A 47 34.74 7.06 13.49
C LEU A 47 34.90 6.81 11.98
N LEU A 48 34.08 5.92 11.41
CA LEU A 48 34.03 5.66 9.98
C LEU A 48 33.82 6.94 9.15
N LEU A 49 32.86 7.80 9.53
CA LEU A 49 32.66 9.10 8.87
C LEU A 49 33.83 10.07 9.10
N GLN A 50 34.36 10.16 10.32
CA GLN A 50 35.42 11.09 10.69
C GLN A 50 36.78 10.75 10.06
N GLU A 51 37.09 9.46 9.91
CA GLU A 51 38.32 8.99 9.25
C GLU A 51 38.23 9.03 7.72
N ASN A 52 37.02 9.10 7.14
CA ASN A 52 36.79 9.01 5.70
C ASN A 52 35.94 10.21 5.19
N PRO A 53 36.46 11.46 5.23
CA PRO A 53 35.72 12.66 4.81
C PRO A 53 35.24 12.62 3.35
N CYS A 54 35.87 11.80 2.50
CA CYS A 54 35.39 11.51 1.14
C CYS A 54 33.92 11.03 1.07
N LEU A 55 33.36 10.51 2.17
CA LEU A 55 31.95 10.13 2.28
C LEU A 55 31.01 11.35 2.34
N THR A 56 31.34 12.37 3.15
CA THR A 56 30.53 13.60 3.25
C THR A 56 30.83 14.56 2.10
N GLU A 57 32.04 14.53 1.55
CA GLU A 57 32.37 15.17 0.27
C GLU A 57 31.55 14.58 -0.88
N LEU A 58 31.41 13.24 -0.97
CA LEU A 58 30.58 12.58 -1.99
C LEU A 58 29.12 13.07 -1.93
N VAL A 59 28.50 13.12 -0.75
CA VAL A 59 27.14 13.68 -0.57
C VAL A 59 27.09 15.13 -1.07
N THR A 60 28.07 15.95 -0.68
CA THR A 60 28.19 17.35 -1.08
C THR A 60 28.35 17.52 -2.59
N CYS A 61 29.09 16.63 -3.25
CA CYS A 61 29.31 16.65 -4.69
C CYS A 61 28.05 16.25 -5.46
N VAL A 62 27.40 15.15 -5.09
CA VAL A 62 26.17 14.68 -5.77
C VAL A 62 25.05 15.70 -5.66
N LEU A 63 24.88 16.37 -4.50
CA LEU A 63 23.93 17.46 -4.30
C LEU A 63 24.25 18.74 -5.11
N LYS A 64 25.43 18.82 -5.74
CA LYS A 64 25.87 19.97 -6.56
C LYS A 64 26.01 19.64 -8.05
N LEU A 65 25.65 18.44 -8.47
CA LEU A 65 25.54 18.09 -9.89
C LEU A 65 24.25 18.68 -10.47
N GLU A 66 24.33 19.21 -11.70
CA GLU A 66 23.15 19.77 -12.40
C GLU A 66 22.17 18.68 -12.87
N ASP A 67 22.67 17.47 -13.15
CA ASP A 67 21.91 16.30 -13.59
C ASP A 67 22.52 15.00 -13.02
N PRO A 68 22.30 14.69 -11.72
CA PRO A 68 22.81 13.47 -11.09
C PRO A 68 21.95 12.25 -11.44
N SER A 69 22.58 11.10 -11.70
CA SER A 69 21.89 9.84 -11.99
C SER A 69 20.92 9.44 -10.85
N PRO A 70 19.65 9.09 -11.15
CA PRO A 70 18.67 8.63 -10.17
C PRO A 70 19.16 7.49 -9.25
N SER A 71 19.88 6.51 -9.80
CA SER A 71 20.49 5.42 -8.99
C SER A 71 21.53 5.94 -7.99
N ILE A 72 22.32 6.94 -8.37
CA ILE A 72 23.31 7.58 -7.48
C ILE A 72 22.60 8.39 -6.39
N VAL A 73 21.57 9.16 -6.71
CA VAL A 73 20.78 9.90 -5.71
C VAL A 73 20.09 8.92 -4.74
N SER A 74 19.50 7.83 -5.25
CA SER A 74 18.91 6.76 -4.45
C SER A 74 19.93 6.09 -3.53
N PHE A 75 21.15 5.82 -4.03
CA PHE A 75 22.27 5.32 -3.24
C PHE A 75 22.68 6.29 -2.13
N ILE A 76 22.82 7.59 -2.42
CA ILE A 76 23.22 8.62 -1.43
C ILE A 76 22.17 8.76 -0.31
N LEU A 77 20.87 8.77 -0.65
CA LEU A 77 19.79 8.79 0.33
C LEU A 77 19.86 7.58 1.27
N ARG A 78 20.08 6.39 0.72
CA ARG A 78 20.16 5.15 1.51
C ARG A 78 21.45 5.07 2.33
N LEU A 79 22.58 5.50 1.78
CA LEU A 79 23.87 5.55 2.47
C LEU A 79 23.84 6.51 3.66
N THR A 80 23.32 7.72 3.45
CA THR A 80 23.12 8.70 4.53
C THR A 80 22.19 8.13 5.60
N GLY A 81 21.10 7.45 5.19
CA GLY A 81 20.18 6.80 6.12
C GLY A 81 20.78 5.64 6.92
N ILE A 82 21.77 4.91 6.37
CA ILE A 82 22.52 3.87 7.08
C ILE A 82 23.43 4.50 8.14
N PHE A 83 24.17 5.57 7.82
CA PHE A 83 25.00 6.25 8.82
C PHE A 83 24.14 6.90 9.92
N ALA A 84 23.10 7.64 9.52
CA ALA A 84 22.18 8.31 10.42
C ALA A 84 21.19 7.35 11.15
N ALA A 85 21.41 6.03 11.06
CA ALA A 85 20.81 5.04 11.96
C ALA A 85 21.43 5.05 13.38
N SER A 86 22.65 5.59 13.51
CA SER A 86 23.32 5.85 14.79
C SER A 86 23.12 7.30 15.20
N GLU A 87 22.64 7.55 16.42
CA GLU A 87 22.30 8.91 16.88
C GLU A 87 23.51 9.87 16.82
N SER A 88 24.72 9.39 17.12
CA SER A 88 25.93 10.22 17.06
C SER A 88 26.30 10.64 15.62
N CYS A 89 26.06 9.76 14.64
CA CYS A 89 26.21 10.07 13.22
C CYS A 89 25.08 10.97 12.72
N PHE A 90 23.85 10.73 13.16
CA PHE A 90 22.70 11.58 12.87
C PHE A 90 22.97 13.02 13.33
N GLN A 91 23.41 13.22 14.57
CA GLN A 91 23.75 14.54 15.10
C GLN A 91 24.89 15.20 14.30
N HIS A 92 25.92 14.43 13.90
CA HIS A 92 27.02 14.94 13.08
C HIS A 92 26.56 15.35 11.66
N LEU A 93 25.72 14.53 11.02
CA LEU A 93 25.14 14.80 9.69
C LEU A 93 24.11 15.94 9.73
N GLN A 94 23.41 16.14 10.85
CA GLN A 94 22.52 17.27 11.06
C GLN A 94 23.29 18.58 11.27
N GLN A 95 24.43 18.54 11.99
CA GLN A 95 25.33 19.70 12.14
C GLN A 95 25.95 20.15 10.82
N GLY A 96 26.18 19.23 9.88
CA GLY A 96 26.59 19.53 8.51
C GLY A 96 25.43 19.80 7.53
N GLU A 97 24.21 19.98 8.04
CA GLU A 97 22.96 20.24 7.30
C GLU A 97 22.52 19.15 6.29
N PHE A 98 23.35 18.12 6.03
CA PHE A 98 23.12 17.02 5.09
C PHE A 98 21.73 16.39 5.18
N LEU A 99 21.20 16.19 6.39
CA LEU A 99 19.87 15.59 6.58
C LEU A 99 18.75 16.50 6.08
N SER A 100 18.87 17.82 6.28
CA SER A 100 17.93 18.81 5.74
C SER A 100 18.02 18.88 4.21
N SER A 101 19.24 18.86 3.65
CA SER A 101 19.49 18.89 2.20
C SER A 101 19.17 17.59 1.45
N LEU A 102 18.83 16.51 2.16
CA LEU A 102 18.44 15.21 1.56
C LEU A 102 17.01 14.79 1.87
N PHE A 103 16.50 15.14 3.05
CA PHE A 103 15.20 14.68 3.55
C PHE A 103 14.21 15.81 3.90
N GLY A 104 14.64 17.07 3.88
CA GLY A 104 13.78 18.26 3.98
C GLY A 104 13.41 18.86 2.61
N GLU A 105 12.87 20.08 2.62
CA GLU A 105 12.34 20.77 1.43
C GLU A 105 13.40 21.06 0.35
N GLU A 106 14.65 21.31 0.75
CA GLU A 106 15.80 21.50 -0.16
C GLU A 106 16.29 20.18 -0.80
N GLY A 107 15.72 19.04 -0.41
CA GLY A 107 16.04 17.73 -0.95
C GLY A 107 15.44 17.46 -2.34
N PRO A 108 15.57 16.23 -2.86
CA PRO A 108 15.15 15.90 -4.22
C PRO A 108 13.64 16.07 -4.46
N ILE A 109 12.83 16.17 -3.40
CA ILE A 109 11.35 16.28 -3.42
C ILE A 109 10.83 17.37 -4.37
N ASN A 110 11.51 18.52 -4.43
CA ASN A 110 11.12 19.66 -5.27
C ASN A 110 11.83 19.69 -6.65
N SER A 111 12.52 18.60 -7.03
CA SER A 111 13.28 18.48 -8.28
C SER A 111 12.67 17.45 -9.24
N SER A 112 13.06 17.51 -10.51
CA SER A 112 12.69 16.52 -11.53
C SER A 112 13.13 15.09 -11.18
N LEU A 113 14.14 14.92 -10.33
CA LEU A 113 14.63 13.63 -9.85
C LEU A 113 13.57 12.90 -9.00
N TRP A 114 12.63 13.63 -8.39
CA TRP A 114 11.53 13.03 -7.63
C TRP A 114 10.57 12.22 -8.49
N GLU A 115 10.46 12.50 -9.79
CA GLU A 115 9.61 11.72 -10.71
C GLU A 115 10.12 10.27 -10.88
N ASP A 116 11.41 10.01 -10.60
CA ASP A 116 11.96 8.67 -10.65
C ASP A 116 11.62 7.83 -9.39
N ALA A 117 11.06 6.65 -9.61
CA ALA A 117 10.64 5.77 -8.53
C ALA A 117 11.81 5.18 -7.71
N SER A 118 13.03 5.13 -8.25
CA SER A 118 14.23 4.72 -7.52
C SER A 118 14.65 5.76 -6.49
N VAL A 119 14.53 7.06 -6.81
CA VAL A 119 14.83 8.17 -5.88
C VAL A 119 13.84 8.16 -4.72
N ARG A 120 12.53 8.06 -5.01
CA ARG A 120 11.50 7.97 -3.97
C ARG A 120 11.63 6.70 -3.12
N SER A 121 11.99 5.56 -3.72
CA SER A 121 12.32 4.33 -2.98
C SER A 121 13.54 4.51 -2.07
N GLY A 122 14.58 5.18 -2.56
CA GLY A 122 15.81 5.45 -1.81
C GLY A 122 15.60 6.41 -0.65
N TRP A 123 14.77 7.43 -0.84
CA TRP A 123 14.35 8.35 0.22
C TRP A 123 13.60 7.58 1.33
N VAL A 124 12.62 6.76 0.97
CA VAL A 124 11.83 5.95 1.93
C VAL A 124 12.69 4.95 2.70
N GLU A 125 13.60 4.23 2.02
CA GLU A 125 14.49 3.26 2.68
C GLU A 125 15.62 3.94 3.49
N GLY A 126 16.04 5.14 3.08
CA GLY A 126 16.93 6.00 3.85
C GLY A 126 16.29 6.44 5.17
N VAL A 127 15.09 7.02 5.12
CA VAL A 127 14.32 7.38 6.33
C VAL A 127 14.03 6.16 7.21
N ARG A 128 13.66 5.02 6.60
CA ARG A 128 13.48 3.74 7.32
C ARG A 128 14.73 3.33 8.10
N SER A 129 15.91 3.55 7.54
CA SER A 129 17.18 3.20 8.17
C SER A 129 17.49 4.12 9.36
N MET A 130 17.19 5.43 9.26
CA MET A 130 17.40 6.42 10.32
C MET A 130 16.49 6.25 11.54
N VAL A 131 15.30 5.64 11.39
CA VAL A 131 14.32 5.51 12.49
C VAL A 131 14.78 4.43 13.48
N ARG A 132 15.68 4.82 14.38
CA ARG A 132 16.30 4.01 15.44
C ARG A 132 16.40 4.74 16.79
N HIS A 133 16.27 6.06 16.80
CA HIS A 133 16.40 6.93 17.98
C HIS A 133 15.45 8.14 17.86
N GLN A 134 15.14 8.77 19.00
CA GLN A 134 14.08 9.79 19.09
C GLN A 134 14.39 11.09 18.31
N SER A 135 15.67 11.42 18.14
CA SER A 135 16.12 12.58 17.36
C SER A 135 15.73 12.49 15.87
N THR A 136 15.66 11.28 15.28
CA THR A 136 15.06 11.09 13.94
C THR A 136 13.55 11.37 13.96
N ILE A 137 12.81 10.89 14.97
CA ILE A 137 11.37 11.14 15.08
C ILE A 137 11.08 12.64 15.20
N GLN A 138 11.86 13.35 16.02
CA GLN A 138 11.77 14.80 16.16
C GLN A 138 12.05 15.51 14.83
N PHE A 139 13.11 15.14 14.12
CA PHE A 139 13.45 15.70 12.81
C PHE A 139 12.35 15.47 11.77
N LEU A 140 11.78 14.26 11.67
CA LEU A 140 10.72 13.97 10.71
C LEU A 140 9.46 14.83 10.97
N CYS A 141 9.12 15.06 12.24
CA CYS A 141 8.03 15.97 12.63
C CYS A 141 8.34 17.45 12.38
N SER A 142 9.62 17.87 12.37
CA SER A 142 9.99 19.29 12.15
C SER A 142 10.35 19.65 10.72
N SER A 143 10.58 18.67 9.83
CA SER A 143 11.07 18.86 8.46
C SER A 143 10.01 18.72 7.36
N GLY A 144 8.74 18.52 7.73
CA GLY A 144 7.66 18.20 6.78
C GLY A 144 7.71 16.77 6.20
N ALA A 145 8.75 15.99 6.53
CA ALA A 145 8.95 14.64 6.00
C ALA A 145 7.80 13.67 6.31
N ILE A 146 7.06 13.86 7.41
CA ILE A 146 5.84 13.06 7.71
C ILE A 146 4.74 13.28 6.66
N ASP A 147 4.55 14.50 6.18
CA ASP A 147 3.54 14.81 5.15
C ASP A 147 3.97 14.27 3.77
N VAL A 148 5.27 14.26 3.48
CA VAL A 148 5.85 13.56 2.32
C VAL A 148 5.58 12.06 2.40
N ILE A 149 5.76 11.44 3.57
CA ILE A 149 5.44 10.01 3.79
C ILE A 149 3.93 9.74 3.59
N PHE A 150 3.04 10.63 4.04
CA PHE A 150 1.60 10.50 3.79
C PHE A 150 1.25 10.61 2.29
N MET A 151 1.87 11.56 1.58
CA MET A 151 1.72 11.72 0.12
C MET A 151 2.19 10.47 -0.64
N LEU A 152 3.34 9.89 -0.26
CA LEU A 152 3.90 8.70 -0.90
C LEU A 152 3.10 7.40 -0.63
N GLN A 153 2.09 7.39 0.25
CA GLN A 153 1.11 6.28 0.24
C GLN A 153 0.27 6.26 -1.04
N GLY A 154 0.13 7.39 -1.73
CA GLY A 154 -0.57 7.52 -3.01
C GLY A 154 0.27 7.16 -4.25
N ASP A 155 1.53 6.74 -4.08
CA ASP A 155 2.50 6.62 -5.18
C ASP A 155 2.03 5.70 -6.34
N PRO A 156 2.26 6.08 -7.61
CA PRO A 156 1.99 5.21 -8.76
C PRO A 156 2.82 3.92 -8.75
N SER A 157 4.01 3.93 -8.13
CA SER A 157 4.80 2.73 -7.88
C SER A 157 4.24 1.97 -6.68
N LEU A 158 3.66 0.79 -6.95
CA LEU A 158 3.20 -0.13 -5.92
C LEU A 158 4.30 -0.54 -4.93
N PHE A 159 5.57 -0.51 -5.36
CA PHE A 159 6.72 -0.79 -4.50
C PHE A 159 6.98 0.36 -3.52
N VAL A 160 6.98 1.61 -3.99
CA VAL A 160 7.11 2.80 -3.12
C VAL A 160 5.96 2.84 -2.12
N ALA A 161 4.71 2.78 -2.59
CA ALA A 161 3.54 2.80 -1.69
C ALA A 161 3.52 1.63 -0.70
N SER A 162 4.10 0.47 -1.04
CA SER A 162 4.26 -0.66 -0.09
C SER A 162 5.38 -0.41 0.94
N ALA A 163 6.53 0.11 0.50
CA ALA A 163 7.64 0.50 1.39
C ALA A 163 7.21 1.60 2.38
N VAL A 164 6.43 2.58 1.92
CA VAL A 164 5.87 3.68 2.74
C VAL A 164 4.91 3.14 3.80
N ASN A 165 4.04 2.21 3.46
CA ASN A 165 3.20 1.54 4.46
C ASN A 165 4.05 0.82 5.53
N ARG A 166 5.14 0.13 5.12
CA ARG A 166 6.09 -0.52 6.04
C ARG A 166 6.93 0.48 6.85
N LEU A 167 7.11 1.71 6.36
CA LEU A 167 7.76 2.81 7.08
C LEU A 167 6.83 3.41 8.13
N LEU A 168 5.55 3.67 7.79
CA LEU A 168 4.55 4.18 8.72
C LEU A 168 4.29 3.23 9.90
N VAL A 169 4.24 1.90 9.65
CA VAL A 169 4.22 0.90 10.72
C VAL A 169 5.45 1.04 11.64
N HIS A 170 6.64 1.16 11.05
CA HIS A 170 7.91 1.23 11.78
C HIS A 170 8.01 2.50 12.63
N ILE A 171 7.66 3.67 12.07
CA ILE A 171 7.62 4.96 12.78
C ILE A 171 6.60 4.93 13.93
N LEU A 172 5.37 4.44 13.68
CA LEU A 172 4.31 4.37 14.71
C LEU A 172 4.72 3.46 15.88
N THR A 173 5.23 2.27 15.56
CA THR A 173 5.68 1.28 16.56
C THR A 173 6.87 1.81 17.34
N PHE A 174 7.88 2.36 16.66
CA PHE A 174 9.04 2.95 17.33
C PHE A 174 8.64 4.11 18.26
N SER A 175 7.80 5.04 17.79
CA SER A 175 7.34 6.19 18.59
C SER A 175 6.63 5.73 19.87
N LEU A 176 5.75 4.73 19.77
CA LEU A 176 4.98 4.22 20.91
C LEU A 176 5.78 3.34 21.86
N GLN A 177 6.89 2.72 21.40
CA GLN A 177 7.80 1.95 22.26
C GLN A 177 8.90 2.82 22.89
N SER A 178 9.36 3.88 22.21
CA SER A 178 10.43 4.76 22.73
C SER A 178 10.04 5.52 24.00
N GLU A 179 8.75 5.72 24.25
CA GLU A 179 8.24 6.51 25.39
C GLU A 179 7.64 5.65 26.53
N THR A 180 7.74 4.32 26.49
CA THR A 180 7.16 3.40 27.50
C THR A 180 7.96 3.29 28.82
N THR A 181 8.52 4.39 29.31
CA THR A 181 8.95 4.51 30.72
C THR A 181 7.78 4.76 31.69
N SER A 182 6.58 4.99 31.15
CA SER A 182 5.31 4.99 31.91
C SER A 182 4.27 4.12 31.19
N PRO A 183 3.31 3.50 31.91
CA PRO A 183 2.22 2.77 31.29
C PRO A 183 1.35 3.76 30.49
N LEU A 184 1.24 3.54 29.17
CA LEU A 184 0.48 4.39 28.26
C LEU A 184 -0.95 4.60 28.78
N SER A 185 -1.26 5.84 29.15
CA SER A 185 -2.58 6.15 29.69
C SER A 185 -3.67 5.92 28.62
N MET A 186 -4.87 5.50 29.03
CA MET A 186 -6.00 5.28 28.11
C MET A 186 -6.60 6.59 27.56
N LYS A 187 -5.80 7.65 27.42
CA LYS A 187 -6.21 8.98 26.94
C LYS A 187 -5.27 9.45 25.83
N TYR A 188 -5.87 9.84 24.70
CA TYR A 188 -5.18 10.29 23.49
C TYR A 188 -4.05 11.31 23.73
N CYS A 189 -4.22 12.23 24.68
CA CYS A 189 -3.27 13.28 25.00
C CYS A 189 -1.90 12.79 25.54
N SER A 190 -1.71 11.49 25.76
CA SER A 190 -0.42 10.89 26.14
C SER A 190 0.24 10.06 25.03
N TRP A 191 -0.12 10.28 23.76
CA TRP A 191 0.60 9.69 22.62
C TRP A 191 1.70 10.63 22.10
N PRO A 192 2.86 10.12 21.63
CA PRO A 192 3.90 10.92 20.98
C PRO A 192 3.36 11.74 19.80
N MET A 193 3.89 12.95 19.56
CA MET A 193 3.43 13.84 18.49
C MET A 193 3.38 13.13 17.11
N CYS A 194 4.43 12.36 16.77
CA CYS A 194 4.48 11.61 15.52
C CYS A 194 3.37 10.55 15.42
N ALA A 195 3.10 9.83 16.52
CA ALA A 195 2.00 8.88 16.59
C ALA A 195 0.62 9.56 16.50
N GLN A 196 0.45 10.78 17.05
CA GLN A 196 -0.76 11.57 16.87
C GLN A 196 -0.98 11.98 15.40
N MET A 197 0.06 12.43 14.70
CA MET A 197 -0.01 12.76 13.26
C MET A 197 -0.43 11.55 12.42
N ILE A 198 0.21 10.39 12.63
CA ILE A 198 -0.14 9.15 11.92
C ILE A 198 -1.59 8.73 12.21
N MET A 199 -2.05 8.88 13.46
CA MET A 199 -3.45 8.60 13.82
C MET A 199 -4.46 9.52 13.14
N ALA A 200 -4.19 10.82 13.08
CA ALA A 200 -5.07 11.78 12.41
C ALA A 200 -5.20 11.44 10.92
N HIS A 201 -4.07 11.19 10.24
CA HIS A 201 -4.07 10.80 8.82
C HIS A 201 -4.77 9.47 8.54
N ILE A 202 -4.68 8.48 9.44
CA ILE A 202 -5.45 7.23 9.35
C ILE A 202 -6.95 7.54 9.45
N GLU A 203 -7.39 8.30 10.45
CA GLU A 203 -8.80 8.63 10.66
C GLU A 203 -9.39 9.44 9.49
N GLU A 204 -8.67 10.43 8.99
CA GLU A 204 -9.05 11.21 7.80
C GLU A 204 -9.10 10.34 6.54
N SER A 205 -8.14 9.46 6.35
CA SER A 205 -8.06 8.60 5.16
C SER A 205 -9.13 7.50 5.15
N LEU A 206 -9.59 7.04 6.33
CA LEU A 206 -10.78 6.18 6.46
C LEU A 206 -12.09 6.95 6.25
N LYS A 207 -12.16 8.23 6.64
CA LYS A 207 -13.33 9.12 6.45
C LYS A 207 -13.37 9.80 5.06
N SER A 208 -12.38 9.53 4.21
CA SER A 208 -12.27 10.14 2.89
C SER A 208 -13.18 9.46 1.86
N SER A 209 -13.80 10.23 0.97
CA SER A 209 -14.50 9.70 -0.21
C SER A 209 -13.56 9.07 -1.27
N SER A 210 -12.24 9.13 -1.06
CA SER A 210 -11.26 8.51 -1.95
C SER A 210 -11.02 7.05 -1.59
N VAL A 211 -11.55 6.15 -2.44
CA VAL A 211 -11.36 4.69 -2.35
C VAL A 211 -9.87 4.28 -2.31
N SER A 212 -8.96 5.07 -2.90
CA SER A 212 -7.51 4.82 -2.80
C SER A 212 -6.96 5.18 -1.42
N ARG A 213 -7.34 6.33 -0.83
CA ARG A 213 -6.98 6.70 0.55
C ARG A 213 -7.49 5.67 1.56
N ILE A 214 -8.77 5.28 1.46
CA ILE A 214 -9.33 4.23 2.32
C ILE A 214 -8.52 2.93 2.20
N LYS A 215 -8.19 2.49 0.98
CA LYS A 215 -7.42 1.26 0.76
C LYS A 215 -6.00 1.32 1.31
N GLN A 216 -5.32 2.47 1.27
CA GLN A 216 -4.00 2.60 1.88
C GLN A 216 -4.07 2.66 3.42
N ALA A 217 -5.07 3.33 3.99
CA ALA A 217 -5.32 3.30 5.43
C ALA A 217 -5.63 1.86 5.92
N LEU A 218 -6.48 1.11 5.20
CA LEU A 218 -6.77 -0.29 5.51
C LEU A 218 -5.54 -1.19 5.38
N LYS A 219 -4.68 -0.99 4.36
CA LYS A 219 -3.40 -1.72 4.24
C LYS A 219 -2.44 -1.41 5.40
N LEU A 220 -2.29 -0.14 5.77
CA LEU A 220 -1.47 0.28 6.91
C LEU A 220 -1.96 -0.40 8.20
N LEU A 221 -3.25 -0.34 8.49
CA LEU A 221 -3.85 -0.99 9.65
C LEU A 221 -3.70 -2.51 9.62
N THR A 222 -3.96 -3.15 8.48
CA THR A 222 -3.76 -4.61 8.28
C THR A 222 -2.30 -5.02 8.54
N SER A 223 -1.35 -4.12 8.24
CA SER A 223 0.08 -4.31 8.50
C SER A 223 0.41 -4.12 9.99
N VAL A 224 -0.09 -3.06 10.62
CA VAL A 224 0.08 -2.81 12.07
C VAL A 224 -0.43 -4.01 12.88
N PHE A 225 -1.69 -4.38 12.74
CA PHE A 225 -2.27 -5.52 13.48
C PHE A 225 -1.71 -6.88 13.07
N GLY A 226 -1.06 -6.96 11.90
CA GLY A 226 -0.39 -8.17 11.41
C GLY A 226 1.03 -8.39 11.97
N CYS A 227 1.63 -7.40 12.64
CA CYS A 227 2.99 -7.52 13.20
C CYS A 227 3.17 -6.93 14.61
N CYS A 228 2.21 -6.16 15.12
CA CYS A 228 2.23 -5.59 16.47
C CYS A 228 1.16 -6.26 17.34
N HIS A 229 1.57 -6.73 18.52
CA HIS A 229 0.71 -7.41 19.51
C HIS A 229 0.77 -6.73 20.88
N ASP A 230 1.16 -5.45 20.90
CA ASP A 230 1.24 -4.60 22.08
C ASP A 230 -0.13 -4.07 22.49
N GLN A 231 -0.32 -3.74 23.77
CA GLN A 231 -1.59 -3.24 24.32
C GLN A 231 -2.08 -1.93 23.66
N TRP A 232 -1.17 -1.10 23.12
CA TRP A 232 -1.56 0.12 22.41
C TRP A 232 -2.37 -0.16 21.14
N THR A 233 -2.32 -1.38 20.59
CA THR A 233 -3.13 -1.77 19.44
C THR A 233 -4.62 -1.86 19.77
N GLU A 234 -5.02 -2.13 21.03
CA GLU A 234 -6.43 -2.03 21.44
C GLU A 234 -6.91 -0.58 21.50
N ILE A 235 -6.04 0.33 21.97
CA ILE A 235 -6.30 1.78 21.98
C ILE A 235 -6.43 2.30 20.54
N LEU A 236 -5.55 1.88 19.62
CA LEU A 236 -5.68 2.12 18.18
C LEU A 236 -7.04 1.66 17.66
N TRP A 237 -7.42 0.40 17.93
CA TRP A 237 -8.68 -0.18 17.46
C TRP A 237 -9.90 0.61 17.96
N SER A 238 -9.92 1.01 19.24
CA SER A 238 -11.04 1.74 19.85
C SER A 238 -11.39 3.06 19.13
N ARG A 239 -10.41 3.69 18.47
CA ARG A 239 -10.59 4.92 17.69
C ARG A 239 -11.09 4.69 16.28
N ILE A 240 -10.58 3.65 15.61
CA ILE A 240 -10.90 3.37 14.19
C ILE A 240 -12.14 2.49 14.01
N ALA A 241 -12.63 1.83 15.06
CA ALA A 241 -13.78 0.93 14.99
C ALA A 241 -15.04 1.61 14.41
N GLU A 242 -15.37 2.84 14.83
CA GLU A 242 -16.50 3.60 14.28
C GLU A 242 -16.34 3.93 12.78
N PRO A 243 -15.21 4.53 12.32
CA PRO A 243 -14.92 4.67 10.89
C PRO A 243 -15.03 3.37 10.08
N ILE A 244 -14.50 2.26 10.60
CA ILE A 244 -14.58 0.93 9.96
C ILE A 244 -16.03 0.43 9.88
N GLU A 245 -16.85 0.69 10.91
CA GLU A 245 -18.27 0.35 10.89
C GLU A 245 -19.11 1.28 10.00
N SER A 246 -18.66 2.49 9.68
CA SER A 246 -19.29 3.32 8.64
C SER A 246 -19.01 2.74 7.25
N LEU A 247 -17.73 2.49 6.94
CA LEU A 247 -17.28 1.89 5.68
C LEU A 247 -17.97 0.55 5.36
N LEU A 248 -18.25 -0.27 6.38
CA LEU A 248 -19.01 -1.52 6.24
C LEU A 248 -20.48 -1.32 5.84
N LYS A 249 -21.10 -0.21 6.22
CA LYS A 249 -22.50 0.13 5.90
C LYS A 249 -22.60 0.80 4.52
N GLU A 250 -21.60 1.59 4.16
CA GLU A 250 -21.66 2.53 3.03
C GLU A 250 -21.02 2.00 1.74
N GLU A 251 -19.79 1.46 1.78
CA GLU A 251 -19.05 1.02 0.58
C GLU A 251 -18.45 -0.43 0.61
N PRO A 252 -19.09 -1.45 1.21
CA PRO A 252 -18.48 -2.77 1.40
C PRO A 252 -18.05 -3.49 0.11
N VAL A 253 -18.61 -3.11 -1.05
CA VAL A 253 -18.25 -3.71 -2.35
C VAL A 253 -16.81 -3.36 -2.77
N GLN A 254 -16.37 -2.12 -2.55
CA GLN A 254 -15.07 -1.63 -3.07
C GLN A 254 -13.90 -1.95 -2.14
N THR A 255 -14.15 -1.98 -0.82
CA THR A 255 -13.16 -2.12 0.25
C THR A 255 -13.20 -3.50 0.92
N GLY A 256 -14.25 -4.29 0.70
CA GLY A 256 -14.56 -5.50 1.48
C GLY A 256 -13.45 -6.54 1.57
N HIS A 257 -12.60 -6.73 0.56
CA HIS A 257 -11.44 -7.61 0.69
C HIS A 257 -10.41 -7.09 1.70
N SER A 258 -10.05 -5.81 1.63
CA SER A 258 -9.14 -5.18 2.59
C SER A 258 -9.72 -5.11 4.01
N LEU A 259 -11.05 -5.06 4.15
CA LEU A 259 -11.72 -5.20 5.45
C LEU A 259 -11.64 -6.64 5.98
N VAL A 260 -11.80 -7.66 5.13
CA VAL A 260 -11.58 -9.07 5.51
C VAL A 260 -10.14 -9.31 5.93
N ASP A 261 -9.17 -8.80 5.17
CA ASP A 261 -7.74 -8.93 5.49
C ASP A 261 -7.41 -8.26 6.85
N LEU A 262 -7.92 -7.06 7.09
CA LEU A 262 -7.82 -6.34 8.38
C LEU A 262 -8.36 -7.18 9.54
N PHE A 263 -9.61 -7.63 9.44
CA PHE A 263 -10.24 -8.43 10.51
C PHE A 263 -9.51 -9.77 10.74
N LEU A 264 -8.94 -10.38 9.70
CA LEU A 264 -8.17 -11.62 9.82
C LEU A 264 -6.74 -11.40 10.36
N SER A 265 -6.11 -10.24 10.15
CA SER A 265 -4.90 -9.86 10.90
C SER A 265 -5.22 -9.68 12.38
N MET A 266 -6.26 -8.91 12.70
CA MET A 266 -6.67 -8.63 14.08
C MET A 266 -7.07 -9.91 14.84
N ALA A 267 -7.85 -10.81 14.23
CA ALA A 267 -8.30 -12.06 14.86
C ALA A 267 -7.17 -13.06 15.18
N ARG A 268 -5.93 -12.80 14.73
CA ARG A 268 -4.72 -13.57 15.08
C ARG A 268 -3.90 -12.94 16.21
N SER A 269 -4.14 -11.68 16.55
CA SER A 269 -3.42 -10.97 17.60
C SER A 269 -3.96 -11.39 18.98
N PRO A 270 -3.11 -11.79 19.94
CA PRO A 270 -3.54 -12.22 21.27
C PRO A 270 -4.27 -11.11 22.04
N VAL A 271 -3.99 -9.84 21.72
CA VAL A 271 -4.66 -8.66 22.28
C VAL A 271 -6.19 -8.74 22.13
N PHE A 272 -6.67 -9.27 21.00
CA PHE A 272 -8.11 -9.36 20.70
C PHE A 272 -8.71 -10.74 21.02
N GLY A 273 -7.99 -11.59 21.76
CA GLY A 273 -8.46 -12.92 22.17
C GLY A 273 -9.67 -12.91 23.12
N CYS A 274 -9.94 -11.78 23.80
CA CYS A 274 -11.10 -11.64 24.67
C CYS A 274 -12.42 -11.65 23.87
N PRO A 275 -13.37 -12.56 24.17
CA PRO A 275 -14.68 -12.63 23.49
C PRO A 275 -15.52 -11.34 23.57
N GLU A 276 -15.30 -10.54 24.61
CA GLU A 276 -16.03 -9.30 24.88
C GLU A 276 -15.43 -8.07 24.18
N CYS A 277 -14.27 -8.23 23.52
CA CYS A 277 -13.61 -7.14 22.80
C CYS A 277 -14.47 -6.66 21.61
N SER A 278 -14.49 -5.34 21.38
CA SER A 278 -15.29 -4.68 20.34
C SER A 278 -15.00 -5.18 18.92
N LEU A 279 -13.82 -5.77 18.67
CA LEU A 279 -13.50 -6.47 17.42
C LEU A 279 -14.60 -7.46 17.01
N TRP A 280 -15.07 -8.30 17.95
CA TRP A 280 -16.03 -9.37 17.62
C TRP A 280 -17.41 -8.84 17.29
N THR A 281 -17.80 -7.68 17.83
CA THR A 281 -18.98 -6.92 17.41
C THR A 281 -18.85 -6.46 15.96
N SER A 282 -17.74 -5.82 15.59
CA SER A 282 -17.53 -5.33 14.22
C SER A 282 -17.31 -6.45 13.20
N VAL A 283 -16.69 -7.57 13.58
CA VAL A 283 -16.66 -8.81 12.76
C VAL A 283 -18.08 -9.37 12.55
N THR A 284 -18.91 -9.35 13.59
CA THR A 284 -20.33 -9.75 13.50
C THR A 284 -21.16 -8.79 12.65
N HIS A 285 -20.79 -7.51 12.57
CA HIS A 285 -21.34 -6.57 11.59
C HIS A 285 -20.82 -6.85 10.17
N ALA A 286 -19.52 -7.11 10.00
CA ALA A 286 -18.91 -7.42 8.71
C ALA A 286 -19.57 -8.65 8.05
N LEU A 287 -19.82 -9.72 8.80
CA LEU A 287 -20.54 -10.92 8.31
C LEU A 287 -22.00 -10.67 7.90
N LYS A 288 -22.60 -9.53 8.28
CA LYS A 288 -23.97 -9.13 7.88
C LYS A 288 -23.98 -8.25 6.61
N PHE A 289 -22.96 -7.41 6.42
CA PHE A 289 -22.89 -6.43 5.32
C PHE A 289 -22.00 -6.84 4.13
N LEU A 290 -20.93 -7.61 4.37
CA LEU A 290 -20.05 -8.10 3.31
C LEU A 290 -20.78 -9.09 2.39
N ASN A 291 -20.40 -9.08 1.11
CA ASN A 291 -21.01 -10.00 0.14
C ASN A 291 -20.56 -11.47 0.40
N PRO A 292 -21.28 -12.49 -0.13
CA PRO A 292 -20.95 -13.89 0.18
C PRO A 292 -19.54 -14.36 -0.23
N ALA A 293 -18.89 -13.71 -1.20
CA ALA A 293 -17.52 -14.03 -1.59
C ALA A 293 -16.47 -13.45 -0.63
N GLN A 294 -16.83 -12.48 0.21
CA GLN A 294 -15.98 -11.85 1.22
C GLN A 294 -16.28 -12.41 2.62
N ALA A 295 -17.56 -12.53 2.99
CA ALA A 295 -18.01 -13.04 4.29
C ALA A 295 -17.66 -14.53 4.50
N GLY A 296 -17.62 -15.33 3.43
CA GLY A 296 -17.23 -16.75 3.50
C GLY A 296 -15.77 -16.96 3.96
N PRO A 297 -14.78 -16.36 3.26
CA PRO A 297 -13.39 -16.35 3.71
C PRO A 297 -13.19 -15.76 5.11
N LEU A 298 -13.92 -14.70 5.48
CA LEU A 298 -13.86 -14.12 6.83
C LEU A 298 -14.31 -15.12 7.90
N ALA A 299 -15.49 -15.74 7.74
CA ALA A 299 -16.00 -16.71 8.69
C ALA A 299 -15.08 -17.93 8.81
N LEU A 300 -14.57 -18.45 7.69
CA LEU A 300 -13.62 -19.58 7.70
C LEU A 300 -12.28 -19.21 8.34
N GLY A 301 -11.78 -18.00 8.10
CA GLY A 301 -10.53 -17.52 8.69
C GLY A 301 -10.65 -17.30 10.20
N VAL A 302 -11.74 -16.70 10.67
CA VAL A 302 -12.02 -16.52 12.11
C VAL A 302 -12.13 -17.86 12.81
N LEU A 303 -12.89 -18.83 12.26
CA LEU A 303 -13.01 -20.16 12.85
C LEU A 303 -11.65 -20.85 13.03
N LYS A 304 -10.75 -20.75 12.05
CA LYS A 304 -9.38 -21.28 12.13
C LYS A 304 -8.50 -20.56 13.16
N CYS A 305 -8.75 -19.29 13.47
CA CYS A 305 -8.03 -18.57 14.52
C CYS A 305 -8.57 -18.91 15.92
N GLN A 306 -9.81 -19.39 16.02
CA GLN A 306 -10.50 -19.68 17.28
C GLN A 306 -10.39 -21.15 17.74
N GLU A 307 -9.58 -22.00 17.09
CA GLU A 307 -9.29 -23.38 17.53
C GLU A 307 -8.48 -23.47 18.86
N TRP A 308 -8.41 -22.38 19.63
CA TRP A 308 -7.58 -22.21 20.84
C TRP A 308 -8.35 -21.76 22.10
N TYR A 309 -9.66 -21.47 22.04
CA TYR A 309 -10.44 -21.01 23.21
C TYR A 309 -11.86 -21.60 23.29
N ASP A 310 -12.34 -21.84 24.51
CA ASP A 310 -13.52 -22.66 24.79
C ASP A 310 -14.89 -22.04 24.43
N LEU A 311 -15.67 -22.83 23.69
CA LEU A 311 -17.15 -23.02 23.66
C LEU A 311 -18.15 -21.86 23.85
N LEU A 312 -17.93 -20.86 24.71
CA LEU A 312 -18.95 -19.86 25.06
C LEU A 312 -19.30 -18.87 23.93
N LEU A 313 -18.36 -18.61 23.02
CA LEU A 313 -18.57 -17.71 21.87
C LEU A 313 -19.55 -18.29 20.82
N TRP A 314 -19.83 -19.61 20.87
CA TRP A 314 -20.57 -20.32 19.83
C TRP A 314 -21.99 -19.78 19.61
N ASN A 315 -22.76 -19.47 20.65
CA ASN A 315 -24.21 -19.23 20.47
C ASN A 315 -24.53 -18.02 19.57
N SER A 316 -23.78 -16.91 19.66
CA SER A 316 -24.03 -15.72 18.82
C SER A 316 -23.41 -15.87 17.41
N LEU A 317 -22.17 -16.37 17.35
CA LEU A 317 -21.45 -16.54 16.10
C LEU A 317 -22.08 -17.63 15.25
N PHE A 318 -22.48 -18.78 15.83
CA PHE A 318 -23.12 -19.89 15.12
C PHE A 318 -24.57 -19.56 14.71
N TYR A 319 -25.29 -18.67 15.41
CA TYR A 319 -26.57 -18.15 14.88
C TYR A 319 -26.36 -17.25 13.66
N THR A 320 -25.37 -16.37 13.69
CA THR A 320 -25.09 -15.44 12.59
C THR A 320 -24.47 -16.16 11.38
N ILE A 321 -23.46 -17.01 11.60
CA ILE A 321 -22.84 -17.88 10.60
C ILE A 321 -23.82 -18.94 10.12
N GLY A 322 -24.70 -19.49 10.98
CA GLY A 322 -25.74 -20.44 10.58
C GLY A 322 -26.84 -19.80 9.73
N ILE A 323 -27.27 -18.57 10.04
CA ILE A 323 -28.14 -17.76 9.17
C ILE A 323 -27.43 -17.44 7.86
N TRP A 324 -26.13 -17.11 7.89
CA TRP A 324 -25.34 -16.88 6.68
C TRP A 324 -25.22 -18.15 5.84
N PHE A 325 -24.93 -19.31 6.44
CA PHE A 325 -24.82 -20.60 5.77
C PHE A 325 -26.17 -21.02 5.18
N CYS A 326 -27.28 -20.78 5.89
CA CYS A 326 -28.64 -20.95 5.37
C CYS A 326 -28.97 -19.98 4.22
N LYS A 327 -28.57 -18.70 4.29
CA LYS A 327 -28.72 -17.72 3.19
C LYS A 327 -27.88 -18.13 1.98
N SER A 328 -26.63 -18.51 2.18
CA SER A 328 -25.71 -18.97 1.15
C SER A 328 -26.14 -20.31 0.55
N LEU A 329 -26.66 -21.28 1.31
CA LEU A 329 -27.28 -22.50 0.76
C LEU A 329 -28.55 -22.17 -0.03
N LYS A 330 -29.40 -21.26 0.46
CA LYS A 330 -30.57 -20.80 -0.31
C LYS A 330 -30.14 -20.11 -1.61
N LEU A 331 -29.07 -19.31 -1.59
CA LEU A 331 -28.51 -18.68 -2.79
C LEU A 331 -27.90 -19.71 -3.74
N LEU A 332 -27.13 -20.67 -3.24
CA LEU A 332 -26.50 -21.74 -4.02
C LEU A 332 -27.55 -22.71 -4.60
N CYS A 333 -28.63 -22.99 -3.86
CA CYS A 333 -29.79 -23.73 -4.36
C CYS A 333 -30.57 -22.91 -5.39
N CYS A 334 -30.77 -21.61 -5.20
CA CYS A 334 -31.37 -20.75 -6.22
C CYS A 334 -30.50 -20.67 -7.48
N ILE A 335 -29.17 -20.60 -7.37
CA ILE A 335 -28.24 -20.65 -8.50
C ILE A 335 -28.32 -22.01 -9.19
N LYS A 336 -28.14 -23.13 -8.47
CA LYS A 336 -28.28 -24.48 -9.04
C LYS A 336 -29.66 -24.70 -9.68
N LYS A 337 -30.75 -24.23 -9.06
CA LYS A 337 -32.12 -24.33 -9.59
C LYS A 337 -32.32 -23.43 -10.82
N LYS A 338 -31.72 -22.25 -10.88
CA LYS A 338 -31.75 -21.35 -12.04
C LYS A 338 -30.92 -21.91 -13.20
N THR A 339 -29.73 -22.45 -12.94
CA THR A 339 -28.90 -23.15 -13.94
C THR A 339 -29.58 -24.44 -14.43
N PHE A 340 -30.21 -25.20 -13.53
CA PHE A 340 -31.00 -26.38 -13.89
C PHE A 340 -32.23 -26.01 -14.74
N LEU A 341 -32.96 -24.95 -14.39
CA LEU A 341 -34.08 -24.44 -15.20
C LEU A 341 -33.63 -23.87 -16.54
N LEU A 342 -32.44 -23.25 -16.63
CA LEU A 342 -31.84 -22.83 -17.90
C LEU A 342 -31.45 -24.02 -18.78
N HIS A 343 -30.84 -25.06 -18.20
CA HIS A 343 -30.58 -26.32 -18.90
C HIS A 343 -31.87 -27.01 -19.35
N LEU A 344 -32.90 -27.05 -18.49
CA LEU A 344 -34.19 -27.65 -18.80
C LEU A 344 -34.91 -26.87 -19.91
N ALA A 345 -34.89 -25.54 -19.88
CA ALA A 345 -35.44 -24.69 -20.94
C ALA A 345 -34.67 -24.83 -22.27
N ALA A 346 -33.34 -24.98 -22.22
CA ALA A 346 -32.54 -25.28 -23.41
C ALA A 346 -32.88 -26.69 -23.96
N HIS A 347 -33.02 -27.68 -23.08
CA HIS A 347 -33.35 -29.06 -23.49
C HIS A 347 -34.76 -29.17 -24.05
N VAL A 348 -35.75 -28.45 -23.50
CA VAL A 348 -37.12 -28.35 -24.03
C VAL A 348 -37.14 -27.63 -25.38
N ARG A 349 -36.30 -26.61 -25.61
CA ARG A 349 -36.12 -25.99 -26.94
C ARG A 349 -35.50 -26.95 -27.96
N LEU A 350 -34.62 -27.86 -27.53
CA LEU A 350 -34.05 -28.91 -28.40
C LEU A 350 -35.01 -30.09 -28.65
N LEU A 351 -36.03 -30.27 -27.81
CA LEU A 351 -37.07 -31.31 -27.94
C LEU A 351 -38.35 -30.82 -28.65
N GLN A 352 -38.42 -29.55 -29.06
CA GLN A 352 -39.43 -29.07 -30.01
C GLN A 352 -39.12 -29.63 -31.41
N PRO A 353 -39.97 -30.49 -32.00
CA PRO A 353 -39.67 -31.11 -33.28
C PRO A 353 -39.71 -30.10 -34.42
N LYS A 354 -38.64 -30.03 -35.23
CA LYS A 354 -38.65 -29.34 -36.52
C LYS A 354 -39.73 -29.96 -37.43
N LYS A 355 -40.88 -29.31 -37.56
CA LYS A 355 -41.88 -29.64 -38.58
C LYS A 355 -41.35 -29.25 -39.96
N GLY A 356 -40.63 -30.18 -40.60
CA GLY A 356 -40.11 -30.03 -41.96
C GLY A 356 -41.23 -30.10 -43.01
N SER A 357 -41.52 -28.95 -43.62
CA SER A 357 -41.87 -28.76 -45.04
C SER A 357 -42.38 -29.96 -45.86
N ARG A 358 -43.64 -29.86 -46.36
CA ARG A 358 -44.03 -30.37 -47.69
C ARG A 358 -45.03 -29.41 -48.37
N SER A 359 -44.66 -28.95 -49.56
CA SER A 359 -45.57 -28.58 -50.67
C SER A 359 -45.73 -29.82 -51.58
N PRO A 360 -46.71 -29.95 -52.52
CA PRO A 360 -47.24 -28.96 -53.48
C PRO A 360 -48.79 -28.84 -53.46
N GLY A 361 -49.47 -28.00 -54.27
CA GLY A 361 -49.02 -26.90 -55.16
C GLY A 361 -50.04 -26.53 -56.26
N ALA A 362 -49.78 -25.42 -56.96
CA ALA A 362 -50.42 -24.91 -58.20
C ALA A 362 -51.85 -24.31 -58.18
N ILE A 363 -52.09 -23.45 -59.20
CA ILE A 363 -53.28 -22.62 -59.53
C ILE A 363 -53.44 -21.34 -58.67
N GLY A 364 -53.43 -20.12 -59.23
CA GLY A 364 -53.11 -19.70 -60.61
C GLY A 364 -53.47 -18.23 -60.92
N GLY A 365 -52.67 -17.55 -61.76
CA GLY A 365 -52.91 -16.19 -62.27
C GLY A 365 -52.54 -15.03 -61.32
N ASP A 366 -52.27 -13.81 -61.79
CA ASP A 366 -51.92 -13.37 -63.17
C ASP A 366 -51.30 -11.95 -63.18
N ASN A 367 -50.77 -11.48 -64.33
CA ASN A 367 -50.31 -10.10 -64.64
C ASN A 367 -49.04 -9.61 -63.88
N SER A 368 -47.93 -9.24 -64.55
CA SER A 368 -47.64 -8.00 -65.33
C SER A 368 -47.24 -6.79 -64.45
N ASP A 369 -46.26 -5.94 -64.80
CA ASP A 369 -45.30 -5.97 -65.92
C ASP A 369 -44.07 -5.05 -65.64
N ASP A 370 -43.12 -5.02 -66.58
CA ASP A 370 -42.10 -3.95 -66.79
C ASP A 370 -41.01 -3.64 -65.71
N SER A 371 -39.96 -2.85 -66.00
CA SER A 371 -38.81 -3.13 -66.88
C SER A 371 -37.64 -2.10 -66.67
N VAL A 372 -36.57 -2.23 -67.47
CA VAL A 372 -35.54 -1.20 -67.82
C VAL A 372 -34.63 -0.57 -66.71
N GLN A 373 -33.41 -1.12 -66.61
CA GLN A 373 -32.10 -0.50 -67.02
C GLN A 373 -31.66 0.96 -66.64
N ARG A 374 -30.36 1.06 -66.24
CA ARG A 374 -29.35 2.18 -66.42
C ARG A 374 -29.21 3.33 -65.38
N GLY A 375 -27.98 3.88 -65.34
CA GLY A 375 -27.56 5.15 -64.70
C GLY A 375 -26.94 4.98 -63.30
N ARG A 376 -25.61 4.99 -63.03
CA ARG A 376 -24.40 5.64 -63.59
C ARG A 376 -24.17 7.10 -63.15
N ASN A 377 -23.00 7.33 -62.54
CA ASN A 377 -22.23 8.58 -62.35
C ASN A 377 -22.54 9.57 -61.19
N ARG A 378 -21.46 9.84 -60.39
CA ARG A 378 -20.91 11.17 -59.98
C ARG A 378 -21.73 12.06 -59.02
N ARG A 379 -21.13 12.93 -58.18
CA ARG A 379 -19.76 13.13 -57.61
C ARG A 379 -19.87 14.19 -56.49
N SER A 380 -18.87 14.28 -55.58
CA SER A 380 -18.22 15.50 -54.97
C SER A 380 -19.03 16.80 -54.71
N LYS A 381 -18.77 17.67 -53.72
CA LYS A 381 -17.72 17.98 -52.69
C LYS A 381 -18.42 18.97 -51.69
N GLY A 382 -17.90 19.50 -50.57
CA GLY A 382 -16.59 19.58 -49.88
C GLY A 382 -16.80 20.39 -48.56
N MET A 383 -15.89 20.43 -47.57
CA MET A 383 -14.73 21.37 -47.46
C MET A 383 -15.14 22.86 -47.41
N HIS A 384 -14.71 23.76 -46.50
CA HIS A 384 -13.98 23.79 -45.20
C HIS A 384 -14.57 24.97 -44.36
N SER A 385 -14.08 25.55 -43.25
CA SER A 385 -12.82 25.60 -42.45
C SER A 385 -13.22 26.08 -41.03
N SER A 386 -12.65 25.73 -39.86
CA SER A 386 -11.27 25.85 -39.30
C SER A 386 -10.66 27.27 -39.29
N PHE A 387 -10.49 27.87 -38.10
CA PHE A 387 -9.44 28.87 -37.82
C PHE A 387 -9.16 28.99 -36.30
N SER A 388 -7.87 29.14 -35.96
CA SER A 388 -7.36 29.71 -34.70
C SER A 388 -6.89 31.17 -34.99
N PRO A 389 -6.32 31.96 -34.06
CA PRO A 389 -5.09 31.63 -33.31
C PRO A 389 -5.34 31.20 -31.87
#